data_AF-A0A2N0V0W3-F1
#
_entry.id   AF-A0A2N0V0W3-F1
#
_cell.length_a   1.000
_cell.length_b   1.000
_cell.length_c   1.000
_cell.angle_alpha   90.00
_cell.angle_beta   90.00
_cell.angle_gamma   90.00
#
_symmetry.space_group_name_H-M   'P 1'
#
loop_
_entity.id
_entity.type
_entity.pdbx_description
1 polymer ?
#
loop_
_entity_poly.entity_id
_entity_poly.type
_entity_poly.pdbx_seq_one_letter_code
_entity_poly.pdbx_strand_id
1 'polypeptide(L)'
;MSVRKAIDRAGLVDCTIHTLRHTFASRMIQNGASLYEVKELLGHSSINTTMGYSHLCQEQTTSKAKEIMDRTNKDVQRVRLRLVG
;
A
#
# COMPACT_ATOMS: atom_id res chain seq x y z
N MET A 1 -6.15 -14.79 23.37
CA MET A 1 -4.82 -15.34 23.04
C MET A 1 -3.83 -14.19 22.94
N SER A 2 -2.69 -14.25 23.65
CA SER A 2 -1.67 -13.20 23.59
C SER A 2 -0.88 -13.29 22.29
N VAL A 3 -0.55 -12.15 21.66
CA VAL A 3 0.21 -12.11 20.39
C VAL A 3 1.52 -12.90 20.47
N ARG A 4 2.19 -12.90 21.63
CA ARG A 4 3.40 -13.71 21.87
C ARG A 4 3.16 -15.22 21.74
N LYS A 5 2.00 -15.74 22.17
CA LYS A 5 1.64 -17.16 21.97
C LYS A 5 1.35 -17.47 20.50
N ALA A 6 0.84 -16.50 19.74
CA ALA A 6 0.62 -16.69 18.30
C ALA A 6 1.95 -16.71 17.53
N ILE A 7 2.89 -15.83 17.90
CA ILE A 7 4.26 -15.78 17.34
C ILE A 7 4.99 -17.10 17.60
N ASP A 8 4.93 -17.60 18.84
CA ASP A 8 5.54 -18.87 19.26
C ASP A 8 4.96 -20.07 18.47
N ARG A 9 3.63 -20.14 18.35
CA ARG A 9 2.94 -21.17 17.55
C ARG A 9 3.26 -21.09 16.06
N ALA A 10 3.58 -19.91 15.54
CA ALA A 10 3.96 -19.70 14.15
C ALA A 10 5.45 -20.01 13.90
N GLY A 11 6.24 -20.33 14.93
CA GLY A 11 7.67 -20.61 14.80
C GLY A 11 8.49 -19.38 14.40
N LEU A 12 7.99 -18.18 14.65
CA LEU A 12 8.67 -16.93 14.27
C LEU A 12 9.65 -16.49 15.37
N VAL A 13 10.94 -16.43 15.03
CA VAL A 13 12.00 -15.93 15.91
C VAL A 13 12.18 -14.42 15.68
N ASP A 14 12.43 -13.65 16.75
CA ASP A 14 12.62 -12.18 16.74
C ASP A 14 11.47 -11.35 16.15
N CYS A 15 10.26 -11.91 16.09
CA CYS A 15 9.08 -11.15 15.67
C CYS A 15 8.52 -10.34 16.83
N THR A 16 8.42 -9.02 16.65
CA THR A 16 7.82 -8.10 17.62
C THR A 16 6.55 -7.45 17.06
N ILE A 17 5.79 -6.79 17.93
CA ILE A 17 4.64 -5.96 17.51
C ILE A 17 5.06 -4.91 16.48
N HIS A 18 6.28 -4.36 16.60
CA HIS A 18 6.80 -3.40 15.63
C HIS A 18 7.05 -4.06 14.26
N THR A 19 7.60 -5.27 14.21
CA THR A 19 7.82 -6.03 12.97
C THR A 19 6.50 -6.32 12.25
N LEU A 20 5.47 -6.73 13.00
CA LEU A 20 4.13 -6.97 12.46
C LEU A 20 3.49 -5.69 11.93
N ARG A 21 3.59 -4.58 12.68
CA ARG A 21 3.10 -3.26 12.27
C ARG A 21 3.78 -2.79 10.97
N HIS A 22 5.10 -2.95 10.87
CA HIS A 22 5.86 -2.63 9.67
C HIS A 22 5.42 -3.45 8.46
N THR A 23 5.29 -4.77 8.64
CA THR A 23 4.89 -5.67 7.57
C THR A 23 3.46 -5.37 7.09
N PHE A 24 2.54 -5.11 8.01
CA PHE A 24 1.16 -4.75 7.69
C PHE A 24 1.08 -3.41 6.94
N ALA A 25 1.70 -2.35 7.47
CA ALA A 25 1.68 -1.03 6.85
C ALA A 25 2.31 -1.06 5.45
N SER A 26 3.49 -1.69 5.31
CA SER A 26 4.18 -1.79 4.03
C SER A 26 3.35 -2.52 2.98
N ARG A 27 2.76 -3.66 3.33
CA ARG A 27 1.89 -4.42 2.40
C ARG A 27 0.63 -3.66 2.02
N MET A 28 0.00 -2.95 2.95
CA MET A 28 -1.19 -2.15 2.63
C MET A 28 -0.86 -1.01 1.67
N ILE A 29 0.25 -0.31 1.89
CA ILE A 29 0.69 0.78 0.99
C ILE A 29 1.11 0.23 -0.37
N GLN A 30 1.77 -0.94 -0.43
CA GLN A 30 2.11 -1.59 -1.69
C GLN A 30 0.88 -2.06 -2.48
N ASN A 31 -0.17 -2.52 -1.79
CA ASN A 31 -1.48 -2.77 -2.43
C ASN A 31 -2.24 -1.48 -2.73
N GLY A 32 -1.66 -0.33 -2.36
CA GLY A 32 -2.06 0.98 -2.78
C GLY A 32 -3.12 1.64 -1.91
N ALA A 33 -3.20 1.23 -0.64
CA ALA A 33 -3.87 1.99 0.40
C ALA A 33 -3.08 3.26 0.74
N SER A 34 -3.80 4.33 1.07
CA SER A 34 -3.22 5.59 1.51
C SER A 34 -2.68 5.50 2.95
N LEU A 35 -1.77 6.42 3.32
CA LEU A 35 -1.29 6.53 4.70
C LEU A 35 -2.41 6.80 5.70
N TYR A 36 -3.50 7.46 5.26
CA TYR A 36 -4.66 7.72 6.09
C TYR A 36 -5.42 6.43 6.40
N GLU A 37 -5.69 5.60 5.39
CA GLU A 37 -6.33 4.30 5.57
C GLU A 37 -5.48 3.39 6.48
N VAL A 38 -4.17 3.36 6.28
CA VAL A 38 -3.25 2.57 7.12
C VAL A 38 -3.24 3.06 8.58
N LYS A 39 -3.31 4.38 8.80
CA LYS A 39 -3.42 4.96 10.16
C LYS A 39 -4.69 4.51 10.86
N GLU A 40 -5.84 4.57 10.17
CA GLU A 40 -7.12 4.14 10.72
C GLU A 40 -7.13 2.64 11.01
N LEU A 41 -6.60 1.82 10.10
CA LEU A 41 -6.49 0.36 10.28
C LEU A 41 -5.55 -0.05 11.42
N LEU A 42 -4.48 0.71 11.65
CA LEU A 42 -3.55 0.48 12.76
C LEU A 42 -4.00 1.13 14.08
N GLY A 43 -5.10 1.90 14.06
CA GLY A 43 -5.62 2.61 15.22
C GLY A 43 -4.66 3.66 15.78
N HIS A 44 -3.80 4.26 14.93
CA HIS A 44 -2.87 5.29 15.39
C HIS A 44 -3.62 6.59 15.66
N SER A 45 -3.56 7.11 16.88
CA SER A 45 -4.17 8.42 17.19
C SER A 45 -3.53 9.58 16.43
N SER A 46 -2.26 9.45 16.03
CA SER A 46 -1.52 10.45 15.25
C SER A 46 -0.99 9.87 13.94
N ILE A 47 -1.14 10.63 12.85
CA ILE A 47 -0.57 10.29 11.54
C ILE A 47 0.96 10.27 11.57
N ASN A 48 1.59 10.96 12.54
CA ASN A 48 3.04 11.08 12.64
C ASN A 48 3.72 9.70 12.79
N THR A 49 3.10 8.78 13.53
CA THR A 49 3.58 7.39 13.66
C THR A 49 3.50 6.62 12.34
N THR A 50 2.55 6.96 11.47
CA THR A 50 2.39 6.37 10.14
C THR A 50 3.25 7.07 9.08
N MET A 51 3.69 8.32 9.32
CA MET A 51 4.51 9.07 8.36
C MET A 51 5.86 8.43 8.05
N GLY A 52 6.39 7.57 8.93
CA GLY A 52 7.56 6.75 8.65
C GLY A 52 7.44 5.90 7.38
N TYR A 53 6.22 5.56 6.94
CA TYR A 53 5.96 4.79 5.72
C TYR A 53 5.72 5.64 4.47
N SER A 54 5.82 6.96 4.56
CA SER A 54 5.50 7.88 3.46
C SER A 54 6.32 7.65 2.19
N HIS A 55 7.58 7.23 2.33
CA HIS A 55 8.45 6.88 1.21
C HIS A 55 7.87 5.76 0.32
N LEU A 56 7.19 4.77 0.92
CA LEU A 56 6.55 3.66 0.19
C LEU A 56 5.36 4.13 -0.65
N CYS A 57 4.70 5.23 -0.23
CA CYS A 57 3.56 5.77 -0.95
C CYS A 57 3.97 6.53 -2.22
N GLN A 58 5.12 7.20 -2.22
CA GLN A 58 5.63 7.95 -3.39
C GLN A 58 5.95 7.03 -4.57
N GLU A 59 6.52 5.86 -4.29
CA GLU A 59 6.85 4.85 -5.31
C GLU A 59 5.57 4.27 -5.97
N GLN A 60 4.50 4.13 -5.20
CA GLN A 60 3.23 3.59 -5.68
C GLN A 60 2.40 4.61 -6.46
N THR A 61 2.33 5.86 -6.00
CA THR A 61 1.57 6.93 -6.68
C THR A 61 2.09 7.16 -8.10
N THR A 62 3.40 7.12 -8.29
CA THR A 62 4.02 7.29 -9.62
C THR A 62 3.72 6.12 -10.55
N SER A 63 3.68 4.89 -10.02
CA SER A 63 3.37 3.68 -10.78
C SER A 63 1.90 3.62 -11.19
N LYS A 64 0.96 3.86 -10.25
CA LYS A 64 -0.48 3.90 -10.52
C LYS A 64 -0.86 5.02 -11.49
N ALA A 65 -0.27 6.21 -11.33
CA ALA A 65 -0.53 7.33 -12.24
C ALA A 65 -0.10 7.02 -13.68
N LYS A 66 1.07 6.38 -13.85
CA LYS A 66 1.53 5.90 -15.16
C LYS A 66 0.57 4.90 -15.78
N GLU A 67 0.05 3.95 -15.00
CA GLU A 67 -0.86 2.93 -15.50
C GLU A 67 -2.22 3.52 -15.93
N ILE A 68 -2.77 4.46 -15.17
CA ILE A 68 -4.01 5.18 -15.53
C ILE A 68 -3.80 6.01 -16.80
N MET A 69 -2.66 6.69 -16.92
CA MET A 69 -2.30 7.47 -18.11
C MET A 69 -2.13 6.57 -19.34
N ASP A 70 -1.45 5.42 -19.22
CA ASP A 70 -1.25 4.49 -20.34
C ASP A 70 -2.57 3.89 -20.84
N ARG A 71 -3.47 3.52 -19.91
CA ARG A 71 -4.81 3.03 -20.26
C ARG A 71 -5.62 4.08 -21.02
N THR A 72 -5.64 5.31 -20.49
CA THR A 72 -6.36 6.43 -21.12
C THR A 72 -5.81 6.74 -22.51
N ASN A 73 -4.49 6.72 -22.69
CA ASN A 73 -3.87 6.94 -23.99
C ASN A 73 -4.28 5.86 -25.01
N LYS A 74 -4.30 4.58 -24.61
CA LYS A 74 -4.74 3.48 -25.49
C LYS A 74 -6.20 3.61 -25.92
N ASP A 75 -7.09 4.02 -25.01
CA ASP A 75 -8.51 4.23 -25.35
C ASP A 75 -8.70 5.38 -26.34
N VAL A 76 -7.97 6.49 -26.18
CA VAL A 76 -7.99 7.61 -27.14
C VAL A 76 -7.51 7.19 -28.53
N GLN A 77 -6.43 6.40 -28.63
CA GLN A 77 -5.96 5.89 -29.92
C GLN A 77 -6.97 4.95 -30.57
N ARG A 78 -7.65 4.11 -29.77
CA ARG A 78 -8.65 3.16 -30.27
C ARG A 78 -9.88 3.88 -30.84
N VAL A 79 -10.33 4.97 -30.21
CA VAL A 79 -11.41 5.83 -30.72
C VAL A 79 -10.97 6.56 -32.00
N ARG A 80 -9.74 7.07 -32.04
CA ARG A 80 -9.19 7.75 -33.21
C ARG A 80 -9.10 6.85 -34.44
N LEU A 81 -8.68 5.58 -34.28
CA LEU A 81 -8.64 4.61 -35.38
C LEU A 81 -10.02 4.28 -35.95
N ARG A 82 -11.09 4.40 -35.16
CA ARG A 82 -12.47 4.08 -35.58
C ARG A 82 -13.15 5.22 -36.35
N LEU A 83 -12.63 6.45 -36.23
CA LEU A 83 -13.17 7.65 -36.88
C LEU A 83 -12.47 7.97 -38.22
N VAL A 84 -11.35 7.30 -38.52
CA VAL A 84 -10.54 7.54 -39.72
C VAL A 84 -10.66 6.39 -40.74
N GLY A 85 -11.50 5.38 -40.45
CA GLY A 85 -11.79 4.24 -41.32
C GLY A 85 -13.16 4.30 -41.97
#